data_AF-A0A7X6YDE7-F1
#
_entry.id   AF-A0A7X6YDE7-F1
#
_cell.length_a   1.000
_cell.length_b   1.000
_cell.length_c   1.000
_cell.angle_alpha   90.00
_cell.angle_beta   90.00
_cell.angle_gamma   90.00
#
_symmetry.space_group_name_H-M   'P 1'
#
loop_
_entity.id
_entity.type
_entity.pdbx_description
1 polymer ?
#
loop_
_entity_poly.entity_id
_entity_poly.type
_entity_poly.pdbx_seq_one_letter_code
_entity_poly.pdbx_strand_id
1 'polypeptide(L)'
;MRTYTRTTQKSRRTRGRDGFSLLELLAVMAIVAMLSTLAVTSYFSAIRGMSSRTARRGLTNALSMARQRACIDGCRVSLIIFNEAAGFDTSGSKVSDLAASYVVCPELGRFSFVREDLLFDEYADLNKLFREKLSTDTSSDSVAGAIRLYNLSAGSWSLVRPYVVKANVGSKADLLYSGNSFQIEAYAFQRLTGSGMQSSGGGNPTWKAGDSYGIEVMPVQSLPKGFSFRELNANASSDASLTDVRHVTFEPDGSALAAATFTVESQDPNAKGAKFTINKRGEIQVSN
;
A
#
# COMPACT_ATOMS: atom_id res chain seq x y z
N MET A 1 59.89 88.82 20.33
CA MET A 1 58.96 87.82 20.91
C MET A 1 58.28 87.11 19.74
N ARG A 2 58.75 85.92 19.35
CA ARG A 2 58.27 85.17 18.17
C ARG A 2 57.41 84.00 18.65
N THR A 3 56.13 84.06 18.30
CA THR A 3 55.11 83.06 18.61
C THR A 3 55.28 81.84 17.68
N TYR A 4 55.59 80.67 18.23
CA TYR A 4 55.62 79.42 17.48
C TYR A 4 54.23 78.78 17.48
N THR A 5 53.65 78.66 16.29
CA THR A 5 52.38 77.95 16.06
C THR A 5 52.64 76.44 16.13
N ARG A 6 52.08 75.77 17.13
CA ARG A 6 52.19 74.31 17.31
C ARG A 6 51.01 73.62 16.61
N THR A 7 51.25 73.05 15.43
CA THR A 7 50.28 72.20 14.74
C THR A 7 50.21 70.84 15.43
N THR A 8 49.12 70.57 16.14
CA THR A 8 48.80 69.26 16.71
C THR A 8 48.34 68.31 15.61
N GLN A 9 49.22 67.38 15.21
CA GLN A 9 48.89 66.29 14.30
C GLN A 9 48.03 65.25 15.03
N LYS A 10 46.76 65.15 14.62
CA LYS A 10 45.76 64.22 15.16
C LYS A 10 46.12 62.80 14.68
N SER A 11 46.64 61.97 15.58
CA SER A 11 46.88 60.54 15.31
C SER A 11 45.53 59.84 15.05
N ARG A 12 45.29 59.48 13.79
CA ARG A 12 44.23 58.53 13.42
C ARG A 12 44.68 57.15 13.90
N ARG A 13 44.09 56.66 14.99
CA ARG A 13 44.08 55.21 15.27
C ARG A 13 43.37 54.52 14.11
N THR A 14 44.14 53.92 13.21
CA THR A 14 43.67 52.90 12.29
C THR A 14 43.11 51.76 13.14
N ARG A 15 41.79 51.56 13.10
CA ARG A 15 41.21 50.29 13.53
C ARG A 15 41.80 49.23 12.61
N GLY A 16 42.69 48.40 13.15
CA GLY A 16 43.14 47.18 12.49
C GLY A 16 41.90 46.42 12.04
N ARG A 17 41.79 46.18 10.73
CA ARG A 17 40.94 45.11 10.23
C ARG A 17 41.68 43.84 10.62
N ASP A 18 41.38 43.30 11.80
CA ASP A 18 41.87 42.00 12.21
C ASP A 18 41.25 40.96 11.27
N GLY A 19 42.07 40.47 10.34
CA GLY A 19 41.75 39.26 9.59
C GLY A 19 41.89 38.06 10.51
N PHE A 20 41.01 37.08 10.37
CA PHE A 20 41.07 35.85 11.15
C PHE A 20 42.46 35.20 11.00
N SER A 21 43.07 34.86 12.12
CA SER A 21 44.29 34.06 12.13
C SER A 21 43.99 32.67 11.54
N LEU A 22 44.98 32.06 10.89
CA LEU A 22 44.85 30.69 10.34
C LEU A 22 44.43 29.70 11.43
N LEU A 23 44.89 29.89 12.67
CA LEU A 23 44.49 29.07 13.82
C LEU A 23 43.02 29.27 14.23
N GLU A 24 42.49 30.50 14.14
CA GLU A 24 41.08 30.76 14.44
C GLU A 24 40.17 30.12 13.41
N LEU A 25 40.52 30.22 12.12
CA LEU A 25 39.75 29.58 11.06
C LEU A 25 39.79 28.06 11.19
N LEU A 26 40.94 27.47 11.54
CA LEU A 26 41.05 26.04 11.81
C LEU A 26 40.18 25.62 13.02
N ALA A 27 40.22 26.38 14.11
CA ALA A 27 39.41 26.11 15.30
C ALA A 27 37.90 26.20 14.99
N VAL A 28 37.46 27.19 14.22
CA VAL A 28 36.05 27.32 13.80
C VAL A 28 35.64 26.14 12.92
N MET A 29 36.47 25.76 11.94
CA MET A 29 36.16 24.61 11.08
C MET A 29 36.11 23.30 11.88
N ALA A 30 36.97 23.13 12.89
CA ALA A 30 36.94 21.97 13.77
C ALA A 30 35.66 21.92 14.62
N ILE A 31 35.23 23.05 15.19
CA ILE A 31 33.98 23.14 15.96
C ILE A 31 32.78 22.89 15.05
N VAL A 32 32.74 23.50 13.85
CA VAL A 32 31.65 23.29 12.89
C VAL A 32 31.59 21.83 12.45
N ALA A 33 32.73 21.19 12.19
CA ALA A 33 32.78 19.75 11.85
C ALA A 33 32.23 18.88 12.99
N MET A 34 32.59 19.17 14.25
CA MET A 34 32.10 18.43 15.42
C MET A 34 30.60 18.66 15.68
N LEU A 35 30.12 19.89 15.54
CA LEU A 35 28.69 20.20 15.67
C LEU A 35 27.88 19.54 14.55
N SER A 36 28.43 19.51 13.33
CA SER A 36 27.78 18.87 12.17
C SER A 36 27.62 17.36 12.39
N THR A 37 28.63 16.66 12.92
CA THR A 37 28.54 15.22 13.16
C THR A 37 27.51 14.88 14.25
N LEU A 38 27.44 15.66 15.34
CA LEU A 38 26.43 15.47 16.39
C LEU A 38 25.00 15.79 15.90
N ALA A 39 24.85 16.83 15.08
CA ALA A 39 23.56 17.21 14.51
C ALA A 39 23.04 16.13 13.54
N VAL A 40 23.90 15.60 12.67
CA VAL A 40 23.51 14.57 11.68
C VAL A 40 23.11 13.26 12.37
N THR A 41 23.88 12.80 13.37
CA THR A 41 23.59 11.56 14.09
C THR A 41 22.32 11.65 14.95
N SER A 42 22.07 12.78 15.60
CA SER A 42 20.83 13.03 16.34
C SER A 42 19.61 13.12 15.43
N TYR A 43 19.73 13.78 14.26
CA TYR A 43 18.68 13.84 13.25
C TYR A 43 18.27 12.44 12.75
N PHE A 44 19.24 11.60 12.36
CA PHE A 44 18.94 10.24 11.92
C PHE A 44 18.31 9.39 13.02
N SER A 45 18.75 9.54 14.27
CA SER A 45 18.18 8.82 15.41
C SER A 45 16.73 9.23 15.69
N ALA A 46 16.43 10.53 15.59
CA ALA A 46 15.07 11.04 15.74
C ALA A 46 14.14 10.55 14.62
N ILE A 47 14.62 10.50 13.37
CA ILE A 47 13.87 9.99 12.23
C ILE A 47 13.54 8.51 12.38
N ARG A 48 14.50 7.68 12.81
CA ARG A 48 14.26 6.23 13.05
C ARG A 48 13.18 6.01 14.09
N GLY A 49 13.20 6.78 15.18
CA GLY A 49 12.18 6.71 16.21
C GLY A 49 10.80 7.17 15.71
N MET A 50 10.77 8.19 14.85
CA MET A 50 9.54 8.68 14.24
C MET A 50 8.96 7.68 13.23
N SER A 51 9.78 7.09 12.36
CA SER A 51 9.35 6.15 11.32
C SER A 51 8.76 4.87 11.92
N SER A 52 9.40 4.28 12.94
CA SER A 52 8.87 3.11 13.66
C SER A 52 7.52 3.41 14.34
N ARG A 53 7.39 4.58 14.97
CA ARG A 53 6.11 5.01 15.56
C ARG A 53 5.05 5.24 14.50
N THR A 54 5.41 5.81 13.36
CA THR A 54 4.49 6.05 12.25
C THR A 54 4.03 4.74 11.63
N ALA A 55 4.93 3.80 11.35
CA ALA A 55 4.57 2.48 10.83
C ALA A 55 3.60 1.76 11.77
N ARG A 56 3.90 1.78 13.07
CA ARG A 56 3.05 1.17 14.09
C ARG A 56 1.67 1.82 14.18
N ARG A 57 1.63 3.16 14.25
CA ARG A 57 0.37 3.92 14.33
C ARG A 57 -0.46 3.74 13.07
N GLY A 58 0.16 3.76 11.90
CA GLY A 58 -0.50 3.56 10.60
C GLY A 58 -1.27 2.25 10.58
N LEU A 59 -0.61 1.13 10.87
CA LEU A 59 -1.27 -0.18 10.84
C LEU A 59 -2.30 -0.36 11.98
N THR A 60 -2.01 0.16 13.18
CA THR A 60 -2.98 0.12 14.30
C THR A 60 -4.28 0.85 13.93
N ASN A 61 -4.14 2.04 13.35
CA ASN A 61 -5.26 2.85 12.91
C ASN A 61 -6.01 2.18 11.77
N ALA A 62 -5.29 1.60 10.80
CA ALA A 62 -5.89 0.91 9.67
C ALA A 62 -6.72 -0.31 10.12
N LEU A 63 -6.19 -1.13 11.03
CA LEU A 63 -6.92 -2.28 11.60
C LEU A 63 -8.15 -1.84 12.39
N SER A 64 -8.01 -0.80 13.23
CA SER A 64 -9.12 -0.28 14.03
C SER A 64 -10.20 0.34 13.14
N MET A 65 -9.79 1.06 12.09
CA MET A 65 -10.68 1.66 11.11
C MET A 65 -11.40 0.59 10.29
N ALA A 66 -10.71 -0.45 9.82
CA ALA A 66 -11.33 -1.57 9.09
C ALA A 66 -12.42 -2.25 9.93
N ARG A 67 -12.13 -2.54 11.21
CA ARG A 67 -13.11 -3.09 12.15
C ARG A 67 -14.29 -2.14 12.38
N GLN A 68 -14.02 -0.86 12.67
CA GLN A 68 -15.07 0.13 12.89
C GLN A 68 -15.95 0.30 11.66
N ARG A 69 -15.35 0.29 10.46
CA ARG A 69 -16.07 0.39 9.21
C ARG A 69 -16.99 -0.81 8.99
N ALA A 70 -16.53 -2.03 9.31
CA ALA A 70 -17.39 -3.21 9.26
C ALA A 70 -18.64 -3.05 10.15
N CYS A 71 -18.45 -2.52 11.37
CA CYS A 71 -19.55 -2.26 12.29
C CYS A 71 -20.50 -1.15 11.85
N ILE A 72 -19.98 -0.09 11.23
CA ILE A 72 -20.79 1.06 10.80
C ILE A 72 -21.56 0.75 9.52
N ASP A 73 -20.89 0.14 8.53
CA ASP A 73 -21.49 -0.13 7.23
C ASP A 73 -22.37 -1.38 7.25
N GLY A 74 -22.23 -2.23 8.27
CA GLY A 74 -22.97 -3.49 8.37
C GLY A 74 -22.53 -4.53 7.33
N CYS A 75 -21.38 -4.34 6.68
CA CYS A 75 -20.80 -5.26 5.69
C CYS A 75 -19.43 -5.78 6.16
N ARG A 76 -18.94 -6.87 5.54
CA ARG A 76 -17.59 -7.34 5.83
C ARG A 76 -16.57 -6.36 5.29
N VAL A 77 -15.51 -6.13 6.04
CA VAL A 77 -14.40 -5.27 5.62
C VAL A 77 -13.09 -6.01 5.82
N SER A 78 -12.28 -6.09 4.78
CA SER A 78 -10.97 -6.72 4.85
C SER A 78 -9.86 -5.68 4.82
N LEU A 79 -8.87 -5.86 5.68
CA LEU A 79 -7.57 -5.23 5.55
C LEU A 79 -6.63 -6.23 4.87
N ILE A 80 -6.01 -5.80 3.78
CA ILE A 80 -5.15 -6.63 2.95
C ILE A 80 -3.78 -6.00 2.89
N ILE A 81 -2.75 -6.77 3.25
CA ILE A 81 -1.34 -6.36 3.21
C ILE A 81 -0.63 -7.03 2.04
N PHE A 82 0.23 -6.29 1.37
CA PHE A 82 1.00 -6.74 0.20
C PHE A 82 2.23 -5.85 0.01
N ASN A 83 3.11 -6.22 -0.92
CA ASN A 83 4.24 -5.37 -1.29
C ASN A 83 3.98 -4.67 -2.63
N GLU A 84 4.40 -3.41 -2.73
CA GLU A 84 4.43 -2.65 -3.97
C GLU A 84 5.87 -2.36 -4.40
N ALA A 85 6.08 -2.24 -5.71
CA ALA A 85 7.36 -1.81 -6.25
C ALA A 85 7.57 -0.32 -5.92
N ALA A 86 8.54 -0.03 -5.06
CA ALA A 86 8.91 1.33 -4.67
C ALA A 86 10.03 1.91 -5.53
N GLY A 87 10.73 1.05 -6.26
CA GLY A 87 11.82 1.42 -7.16
C GLY A 87 12.10 0.30 -8.15
N PHE A 88 12.59 0.71 -9.32
CA PHE A 88 13.11 -0.20 -10.34
C PHE A 88 14.62 -0.03 -10.45
N ASP A 89 15.30 -1.04 -10.96
CA ASP A 89 16.72 -0.95 -11.29
C ASP A 89 16.96 0.09 -12.42
N THR A 90 18.22 0.44 -12.66
CA THR A 90 18.60 1.42 -13.71
C THR A 90 18.16 0.97 -15.11
N SER A 91 17.92 -0.32 -15.30
CA SER A 91 17.41 -0.92 -16.54
C SER A 91 15.87 -0.92 -16.63
N GLY A 92 15.16 -0.46 -15.59
CA GLY A 92 13.70 -0.42 -15.51
C GLY A 92 13.01 -1.80 -15.55
N SER A 93 13.77 -2.88 -15.42
CA SER A 93 13.32 -4.24 -15.73
C SER A 93 13.10 -5.09 -14.48
N LYS A 94 13.74 -4.74 -13.35
CA LYS A 94 13.58 -5.45 -12.08
C LYS A 94 13.22 -4.49 -10.96
N VAL A 95 12.45 -5.00 -10.00
CA VAL A 95 12.18 -4.29 -8.76
C VAL A 95 13.47 -4.20 -7.94
N SER A 96 13.84 -3.01 -7.53
CA SER A 96 15.02 -2.74 -6.70
C SER A 96 14.67 -2.41 -5.26
N ASP A 97 13.46 -1.92 -5.03
CA ASP A 97 12.95 -1.50 -3.72
C ASP A 97 11.48 -1.90 -3.56
N LEU A 98 11.10 -2.37 -2.38
CA LEU A 98 9.75 -2.80 -2.04
C LEU A 98 9.18 -1.90 -0.94
N ALA A 99 7.94 -1.45 -1.11
CA ALA A 99 7.17 -0.79 -0.07
C ALA A 99 6.16 -1.76 0.51
N ALA A 100 6.17 -1.93 1.84
CA ALA A 100 5.10 -2.60 2.54
C ALA A 100 3.83 -1.74 2.50
N SER A 101 2.80 -2.22 1.81
CA SER A 101 1.56 -1.51 1.56
C SER A 101 0.36 -2.27 2.10
N TYR A 102 -0.72 -1.55 2.34
CA TYR A 102 -1.99 -2.12 2.76
C TYR A 102 -3.16 -1.34 2.19
N VAL A 103 -4.30 -2.02 2.11
CA VAL A 103 -5.57 -1.43 1.68
C VAL A 103 -6.71 -1.94 2.56
N VAL A 104 -7.75 -1.13 2.70
CA VAL A 104 -9.00 -1.49 3.37
C VAL A 104 -10.09 -1.54 2.31
N CYS A 105 -10.71 -2.71 2.15
CA CYS A 105 -11.71 -2.97 1.13
C CYS A 105 -13.02 -3.47 1.78
N PRO A 106 -14.14 -2.76 1.64
CA PRO A 106 -15.45 -3.27 2.01
C PRO A 106 -15.96 -4.31 0.99
N GLU A 107 -16.81 -5.23 1.45
CA GLU A 107 -17.55 -6.17 0.60
C GLU A 107 -18.53 -5.38 -0.28
N LEU A 108 -18.38 -5.52 -1.59
CA LEU A 108 -19.26 -4.90 -2.59
C LEU A 108 -20.34 -5.87 -3.08
N GLY A 109 -19.96 -7.13 -3.24
CA GLY A 109 -20.83 -8.14 -3.81
C GLY A 109 -20.25 -9.54 -3.69
N ARG A 110 -20.99 -10.49 -4.27
CA ARG A 110 -20.66 -11.91 -4.29
C ARG A 110 -20.79 -12.45 -5.70
N PHE A 111 -19.91 -13.36 -6.07
CA PHE A 111 -19.99 -14.00 -7.38
C PHE A 111 -20.95 -15.18 -7.37
N SER A 112 -21.98 -15.14 -8.21
CA SER A 112 -22.89 -16.28 -8.43
C SER A 112 -22.28 -17.36 -9.32
N PHE A 113 -21.50 -16.93 -10.31
CA PHE A 113 -20.99 -17.81 -11.33
C PHE A 113 -19.59 -17.37 -11.74
N VAL A 114 -18.72 -18.35 -11.95
CA VAL A 114 -17.34 -18.14 -12.39
C VAL A 114 -17.10 -19.06 -13.58
N ARG A 115 -16.71 -18.50 -14.71
CA ARG A 115 -16.35 -19.27 -15.91
C ARG A 115 -15.08 -18.71 -16.51
N GLU A 116 -14.00 -19.49 -16.45
CA GLU A 116 -12.69 -19.12 -17.00
C GLU A 116 -12.20 -17.77 -16.45
N ASP A 117 -12.17 -16.72 -17.28
CA ASP A 117 -11.79 -15.35 -16.93
C ASP A 117 -12.99 -14.47 -16.54
N LEU A 118 -14.22 -14.95 -16.65
CA LEU A 118 -15.44 -14.18 -16.36
C LEU A 118 -15.97 -14.43 -14.94
N LEU A 119 -16.20 -13.33 -14.21
CA LEU A 119 -16.76 -13.31 -12.86
C LEU A 119 -18.13 -12.60 -12.87
N PHE A 120 -19.20 -13.35 -12.61
CA PHE A 120 -20.57 -12.84 -12.65
C PHE A 120 -21.09 -12.54 -11.25
N ASP A 121 -21.43 -11.28 -11.02
CA ASP A 121 -22.03 -10.85 -9.76
C ASP A 121 -23.46 -11.38 -9.60
N GLU A 122 -23.86 -11.66 -8.36
CA GLU A 122 -25.18 -12.16 -7.98
C GLU A 122 -26.29 -11.11 -7.96
N TYR A 123 -25.99 -9.86 -7.59
CA TYR A 123 -26.98 -8.83 -7.25
C TYR A 123 -26.68 -7.43 -7.81
N ALA A 124 -25.43 -7.14 -8.18
CA ALA A 124 -25.00 -5.83 -8.62
C ALA A 124 -25.25 -5.64 -10.12
N ASP A 125 -25.90 -4.53 -10.46
CA ASP A 125 -25.97 -4.01 -11.83
C ASP A 125 -24.59 -3.49 -12.25
N LEU A 126 -23.69 -4.41 -12.63
CA LEU A 126 -22.30 -4.08 -12.94
C LEU A 126 -22.17 -3.05 -14.07
N ASN A 127 -23.13 -2.97 -15.00
CA ASN A 127 -23.15 -1.98 -16.07
C ASN A 127 -23.47 -0.55 -15.61
N LYS A 128 -24.08 -0.38 -14.43
CA LYS A 128 -24.31 0.94 -13.82
C LYS A 128 -23.10 1.40 -13.02
N LEU A 129 -22.33 0.47 -12.47
CA LEU A 129 -21.14 0.74 -11.67
C LEU A 129 -19.89 0.91 -12.53
N PHE A 130 -19.78 0.13 -13.61
CA PHE A 130 -18.64 0.11 -14.52
C PHE A 130 -19.11 0.27 -15.96
N ARG A 131 -18.28 0.89 -16.79
CA ARG A 131 -18.62 1.02 -18.20
C ARG A 131 -18.64 -0.35 -18.88
N GLU A 132 -19.45 -0.47 -19.92
CA GLU A 132 -19.44 -1.64 -20.79
C GLU A 132 -18.26 -1.61 -21.77
N LYS A 133 -17.81 -2.79 -22.20
CA LYS A 133 -16.76 -2.94 -23.21
C LYS A 133 -17.15 -2.23 -24.51
N LEU A 134 -16.27 -1.36 -25.01
CA LEU A 134 -16.42 -0.71 -26.32
C LEU A 134 -15.69 -1.50 -27.41
N SER A 135 -16.10 -1.30 -28.67
CA SER A 135 -15.43 -1.91 -29.83
C SER A 135 -13.97 -1.44 -30.02
N THR A 136 -13.64 -0.26 -29.50
CA THR A 136 -12.28 0.31 -29.49
C THR A 136 -11.39 -0.29 -28.40
N ASP A 137 -11.95 -1.06 -27.47
CA ASP A 137 -11.20 -1.65 -26.38
C ASP A 137 -10.42 -2.87 -26.90
N THR A 138 -9.13 -2.68 -27.11
CA THR A 138 -8.23 -3.73 -27.56
C THR A 138 -8.12 -4.83 -26.51
N SER A 139 -8.07 -6.07 -26.99
CA SER A 139 -7.93 -7.29 -26.17
C SER A 139 -6.52 -7.50 -25.63
N SER A 140 -5.57 -6.57 -25.82
CA SER A 140 -4.21 -6.73 -25.32
C SER A 140 -4.21 -6.88 -23.80
N ASP A 141 -3.22 -7.61 -23.27
CA ASP A 141 -2.96 -7.81 -21.83
C ASP A 141 -2.48 -6.53 -21.14
N SER A 142 -2.95 -5.38 -21.61
CA SER A 142 -2.62 -4.08 -21.04
C SER A 142 -3.11 -4.02 -19.61
N VAL A 143 -2.16 -3.87 -18.70
CA VAL A 143 -2.41 -3.62 -17.27
C VAL A 143 -2.82 -2.17 -17.03
N ALA A 144 -2.65 -1.29 -18.03
CA ALA A 144 -2.99 0.12 -17.89
C ALA A 144 -4.50 0.29 -17.67
N GLY A 145 -4.85 0.86 -16.51
CA GLY A 145 -6.24 1.06 -16.09
C GLY A 145 -6.93 -0.20 -15.57
N ALA A 146 -6.23 -1.33 -15.43
CA ALA A 146 -6.80 -2.52 -14.81
C ALA A 146 -7.20 -2.22 -13.35
N ILE A 147 -8.28 -2.83 -12.91
CA ILE A 147 -8.81 -2.68 -11.56
C ILE A 147 -8.36 -3.88 -10.74
N ARG A 148 -7.84 -3.64 -9.54
CA ARG A 148 -7.53 -4.73 -8.62
C ARG A 148 -8.80 -5.11 -7.86
N LEU A 149 -9.25 -6.33 -8.11
CA LEU A 149 -10.39 -6.93 -7.46
C LEU A 149 -9.90 -7.82 -6.31
N TYR A 150 -10.38 -7.59 -5.11
CA TYR A 150 -9.96 -8.31 -3.92
C TYR A 150 -10.99 -9.37 -3.54
N ASN A 151 -10.54 -10.60 -3.30
CA ASN A 151 -11.35 -11.69 -2.78
C ASN A 151 -11.28 -11.68 -1.26
N LEU A 152 -12.36 -11.24 -0.61
CA LEU A 152 -12.43 -11.12 0.85
C LEU A 152 -12.63 -12.48 1.54
N SER A 153 -13.05 -13.51 0.79
CA SER A 153 -13.25 -14.87 1.27
C SER A 153 -11.94 -15.67 1.28
N ALA A 154 -11.17 -15.57 0.19
CA ALA A 154 -9.91 -16.31 0.03
C ALA A 154 -8.67 -15.51 0.48
N GLY A 155 -8.74 -14.18 0.51
CA GLY A 155 -7.58 -13.34 0.83
C GLY A 155 -6.62 -13.12 -0.32
N SER A 156 -7.14 -13.11 -1.54
CA SER A 156 -6.37 -12.98 -2.78
C SER A 156 -6.82 -11.74 -3.55
N TRP A 157 -6.11 -11.37 -4.61
CA TRP A 157 -6.56 -10.38 -5.57
C TRP A 157 -6.33 -10.85 -7.01
N SER A 158 -7.10 -10.29 -7.94
CA SER A 158 -6.91 -10.47 -9.37
C SER A 158 -7.12 -9.14 -10.09
N LEU A 159 -6.36 -8.89 -11.14
CA LEU A 159 -6.61 -7.77 -12.02
C LEU A 159 -7.76 -8.10 -12.96
N VAL A 160 -8.69 -7.18 -13.07
CA VAL A 160 -9.79 -7.22 -14.03
C VAL A 160 -9.69 -6.03 -14.97
N ARG A 161 -10.28 -6.16 -16.15
CA ARG A 161 -10.35 -5.07 -17.11
C ARG A 161 -11.17 -3.89 -16.54
N PRO A 162 -10.92 -2.64 -16.98
CA PRO A 162 -11.64 -1.44 -16.53
C PRO A 162 -13.11 -1.37 -16.96
N TYR A 163 -13.65 -2.45 -17.51
CA TYR A 163 -14.99 -2.52 -18.09
C TYR A 163 -15.59 -3.88 -17.82
N VAL A 164 -16.91 -3.94 -17.95
CA VAL A 164 -17.68 -5.19 -17.83
C VAL A 164 -18.07 -5.71 -19.21
N VAL A 165 -18.19 -7.03 -19.31
CA VAL A 165 -18.54 -7.73 -20.54
C VAL A 165 -19.88 -8.42 -20.35
N LYS A 166 -20.79 -8.27 -21.32
CA LYS A 166 -22.03 -9.03 -21.36
C LYS A 166 -21.75 -10.43 -21.90
N ALA A 167 -22.13 -11.47 -21.16
CA ALA A 167 -21.92 -12.85 -21.56
C ALA A 167 -23.03 -13.77 -21.06
N ASN A 168 -23.21 -14.91 -21.74
CA ASN A 168 -24.16 -15.94 -21.32
C ASN A 168 -23.71 -16.61 -20.02
N VAL A 169 -24.63 -16.79 -19.07
CA VAL A 169 -24.44 -17.44 -17.77
C VAL A 169 -25.01 -18.85 -17.82
N GLY A 170 -24.24 -19.83 -17.34
CA GLY A 170 -24.72 -21.20 -17.21
C GLY A 170 -25.18 -21.86 -18.51
N SER A 171 -26.13 -22.78 -18.38
CA SER A 171 -26.79 -23.47 -19.50
C SER A 171 -28.06 -22.72 -19.93
N LYS A 172 -28.62 -23.07 -21.09
CA LYS A 172 -29.92 -22.55 -21.50
C LYS A 172 -30.98 -22.89 -20.45
N ALA A 173 -31.83 -21.92 -20.13
CA ALA A 173 -32.99 -22.11 -19.29
C ALA A 173 -34.19 -22.52 -20.15
N ASP A 174 -34.86 -23.59 -19.76
CA ASP A 174 -36.06 -24.06 -20.44
C ASP A 174 -37.29 -23.26 -19.97
N LEU A 175 -38.10 -22.81 -20.92
CA LEU A 175 -39.36 -22.15 -20.65
C LEU A 175 -40.42 -23.21 -20.31
N LEU A 176 -40.97 -23.11 -19.09
CA LEU A 176 -41.85 -24.09 -18.47
C LEU A 176 -43.10 -24.49 -19.28
N TYR A 177 -43.47 -23.72 -20.31
CA TYR A 177 -44.71 -23.93 -21.08
C TYR A 177 -44.59 -23.85 -22.59
N SER A 178 -43.42 -23.51 -23.15
CA SER A 178 -43.27 -23.34 -24.61
C SER A 178 -42.35 -24.38 -25.25
N GLY A 179 -41.67 -25.22 -24.46
CA GLY A 179 -40.65 -26.16 -24.96
C GLY A 179 -39.43 -25.48 -25.59
N ASN A 180 -39.34 -24.15 -25.48
CA ASN A 180 -38.22 -23.37 -25.99
C ASN A 180 -37.24 -23.12 -24.86
N SER A 181 -35.98 -22.87 -25.21
CA SER A 181 -34.95 -22.51 -24.26
C SER A 181 -34.35 -21.15 -24.60
N PHE A 182 -33.95 -20.39 -23.58
CA PHE A 182 -33.30 -19.10 -23.75
C PHE A 182 -31.98 -19.06 -22.97
N GLN A 183 -31.04 -18.24 -23.46
CA GLN A 183 -29.79 -17.98 -22.75
C GLN A 183 -30.00 -16.83 -21.76
N ILE A 184 -29.47 -16.98 -20.55
CA ILE A 184 -29.44 -15.90 -19.58
C ILE A 184 -28.16 -15.10 -19.84
N GLU A 185 -28.29 -13.82 -20.15
CA GLU A 185 -27.15 -12.92 -20.31
C GLU A 185 -26.99 -12.06 -19.06
N ALA A 186 -25.75 -11.93 -18.58
CA ALA A 186 -25.41 -11.03 -17.48
C ALA A 186 -24.06 -10.34 -17.75
N TYR A 187 -23.82 -9.26 -17.02
CA TYR A 187 -22.54 -8.58 -17.04
C TYR A 187 -21.55 -9.27 -16.10
N ALA A 188 -20.30 -9.35 -16.52
CA ALA A 188 -19.21 -9.95 -15.75
C ALA A 188 -17.97 -9.07 -15.78
N PHE A 189 -17.17 -9.16 -14.71
CA PHE A 189 -15.77 -8.73 -14.78
C PHE A 189 -14.98 -9.73 -15.61
N GLN A 190 -14.10 -9.21 -16.47
CA GLN A 190 -13.16 -10.02 -17.22
C GLN A 190 -11.78 -9.92 -16.56
N ARG A 191 -11.26 -11.04 -16.05
CA ARG A 191 -9.92 -11.12 -15.46
C ARG A 191 -8.85 -11.00 -16.54
N LEU A 192 -7.74 -10.37 -16.17
CA LEU A 192 -6.51 -10.47 -16.93
C LEU A 192 -5.83 -11.80 -16.61
N THR A 193 -5.35 -12.48 -17.66
CA THR A 193 -4.63 -13.75 -17.55
C THR A 193 -3.15 -13.52 -17.85
N GLY A 194 -2.26 -14.17 -17.10
CA GLY A 194 -0.82 -14.03 -17.30
C GLY A 194 -0.06 -13.98 -15.98
N SER A 195 1.27 -13.90 -16.09
CA SER A 195 2.14 -13.74 -14.91
C SER A 195 1.90 -12.38 -14.25
N GLY A 196 1.84 -12.35 -12.92
CA GLY A 196 1.65 -11.11 -12.14
C GLY A 196 0.24 -10.52 -12.17
N MET A 197 -0.72 -11.14 -12.85
CA MET A 197 -2.10 -10.63 -12.96
C MET A 197 -2.99 -10.99 -11.77
N GLN A 198 -2.50 -11.80 -10.84
CA GLN A 198 -3.21 -12.24 -9.65
C GLN A 198 -2.22 -12.51 -8.51
N SER A 199 -2.71 -12.45 -7.28
CA SER A 199 -1.92 -12.80 -6.10
C SER A 199 -1.58 -14.30 -6.06
N SER A 200 -0.48 -14.65 -5.41
CA SER A 200 -0.02 -16.02 -5.18
C SER A 200 -0.08 -16.45 -3.69
N GLY A 201 -0.44 -15.54 -2.77
CA GLY A 201 -0.40 -15.78 -1.32
C GLY A 201 -1.71 -16.26 -0.67
N GLY A 202 -1.58 -17.10 0.38
CA GLY A 202 -2.53 -17.40 1.46
C GLY A 202 -3.84 -18.14 1.13
N GLY A 203 -4.46 -17.86 -0.01
CA GLY A 203 -5.71 -18.45 -0.47
C GLY A 203 -5.56 -19.11 -1.83
N ASN A 204 -6.52 -19.95 -2.22
CA ASN A 204 -6.60 -20.39 -3.60
C ASN A 204 -6.88 -19.13 -4.46
N PRO A 205 -5.99 -18.74 -5.39
CA PRO A 205 -6.19 -17.54 -6.23
C PRO A 205 -7.34 -17.72 -7.23
N THR A 206 -7.90 -18.92 -7.28
CA THR A 206 -9.02 -19.27 -8.14
C THR A 206 -10.31 -18.84 -7.47
N TRP A 207 -10.96 -17.83 -8.06
CA TRP A 207 -12.31 -17.41 -7.72
C TRP A 207 -13.30 -18.58 -7.83
N LYS A 208 -14.21 -18.67 -6.86
CA LYS A 208 -15.29 -19.65 -6.83
C LYS A 208 -16.64 -18.95 -6.75
N ALA A 209 -17.67 -19.65 -7.22
CA ALA A 209 -19.04 -19.25 -6.93
C ALA A 209 -19.23 -19.19 -5.41
N GLY A 210 -19.83 -18.11 -4.94
CA GLY A 210 -20.00 -17.78 -3.53
C GLY A 210 -18.90 -16.90 -2.95
N ASP A 211 -17.79 -16.65 -3.64
CA ASP A 211 -16.74 -15.76 -3.12
C ASP A 211 -17.23 -14.31 -3.06
N SER A 212 -16.97 -13.65 -1.93
CA SER A 212 -17.22 -12.22 -1.73
C SER A 212 -16.05 -11.39 -2.27
N TYR A 213 -16.35 -10.27 -2.93
CA TYR A 213 -15.32 -9.38 -3.46
C TYR A 213 -15.49 -7.92 -3.03
N GLY A 214 -14.40 -7.17 -3.16
CA GLY A 214 -14.34 -5.74 -2.90
C GLY A 214 -13.34 -5.07 -3.83
N ILE A 215 -13.43 -3.74 -3.90
CA ILE A 215 -12.51 -2.89 -4.66
C ILE A 215 -11.86 -1.87 -3.72
N GLU A 216 -10.80 -1.23 -4.20
CA GLU A 216 -10.12 -0.14 -3.50
C GLU A 216 -11.06 1.07 -3.40
N VAL A 217 -11.74 1.22 -2.26
CA VAL A 217 -12.53 2.44 -1.97
C VAL A 217 -11.64 3.51 -1.34
N MET A 218 -10.57 3.09 -0.67
CA MET A 218 -9.53 3.96 -0.13
C MET A 218 -8.22 3.72 -0.90
N PRO A 219 -7.44 4.78 -1.16
CA PRO A 219 -6.16 4.62 -1.82
C PRO A 219 -5.23 3.77 -0.97
N VAL A 220 -4.47 2.90 -1.64
CA VAL A 220 -3.42 2.08 -1.02
C VAL A 220 -2.49 2.98 -0.20
N GLN A 221 -2.20 2.55 1.03
CA GLN A 221 -1.30 3.25 1.93
C GLN A 221 -0.03 2.44 2.11
N SER A 222 1.12 3.09 1.98
CA SER A 222 2.42 2.46 2.24
C SER A 222 2.94 2.82 3.62
N LEU A 223 3.61 1.87 4.27
CA LEU A 223 4.43 2.13 5.44
C LEU A 223 5.65 2.98 5.06
N PRO A 224 6.27 3.68 6.03
CA PRO A 224 7.53 4.37 5.79
C PRO A 224 8.58 3.45 5.17
N LYS A 225 9.47 4.01 4.34
CA LYS A 225 10.57 3.27 3.72
C LYS A 225 11.42 2.55 4.78
N GLY A 226 11.92 1.38 4.41
CA GLY A 226 12.73 0.53 5.29
C GLY A 226 11.92 -0.35 6.25
N PHE A 227 10.59 -0.40 6.13
CA PHE A 227 9.74 -1.35 6.84
C PHE A 227 9.18 -2.41 5.88
N SER A 228 9.11 -3.65 6.35
CA SER A 228 8.56 -4.79 5.60
C SER A 228 7.61 -5.61 6.48
N PHE A 229 6.69 -6.34 5.86
CA PHE A 229 5.93 -7.38 6.55
C PHE A 229 6.69 -8.69 6.51
N ARG A 230 6.92 -9.31 7.68
CA ARG A 230 7.62 -10.60 7.79
C ARG A 230 6.89 -11.73 7.10
N GLU A 231 5.56 -11.67 7.10
CA GLU A 231 4.70 -12.70 6.53
C GLU A 231 4.69 -12.72 5.01
N LEU A 232 5.25 -11.68 4.38
CA LEU A 232 5.30 -11.50 2.93
C LEU A 232 6.69 -11.81 2.38
N ASN A 233 6.75 -12.30 1.15
CA ASN A 233 8.00 -12.44 0.42
C ASN A 233 8.64 -11.07 0.14
N ALA A 234 9.80 -10.81 0.75
CA ALA A 234 10.57 -9.57 0.61
C ALA A 234 11.71 -9.66 -0.43
N ASN A 235 11.75 -10.71 -1.26
CA ASN A 235 12.79 -10.86 -2.28
C ASN A 235 12.50 -9.95 -3.49
N ALA A 236 13.13 -8.76 -3.50
CA ALA A 236 13.01 -7.78 -4.59
C ALA A 236 13.44 -8.33 -5.96
N SER A 237 14.24 -9.39 -6.02
CA SER A 237 14.64 -10.03 -7.29
C SER A 237 13.58 -10.96 -7.88
N SER A 238 12.41 -11.11 -7.25
CA SER A 238 11.34 -12.00 -7.67
C SER A 238 9.99 -11.30 -7.74
N ASP A 239 9.31 -11.42 -8.88
CA ASP A 239 7.92 -10.94 -9.07
C ASP A 239 6.93 -11.62 -8.11
N ALA A 240 7.32 -12.75 -7.51
CA ALA A 240 6.54 -13.40 -6.46
C ALA A 240 6.34 -12.47 -5.24
N SER A 241 7.26 -11.55 -4.98
CA SER A 241 7.14 -10.57 -3.89
C SER A 241 5.96 -9.61 -4.07
N LEU A 242 5.62 -9.28 -5.33
CA LEU A 242 4.52 -8.37 -5.66
C LEU A 242 3.15 -9.05 -5.66
N THR A 243 3.13 -10.39 -5.65
CA THR A 243 1.90 -11.19 -5.69
C THR A 243 1.58 -11.83 -4.34
N ASP A 244 2.49 -11.80 -3.37
CA ASP A 244 2.22 -12.32 -2.03
C ASP A 244 1.35 -11.35 -1.23
N VAL A 245 0.37 -11.93 -0.53
CA VAL A 245 -0.70 -11.20 0.15
C VAL A 245 -1.05 -11.91 1.45
N ARG A 246 -1.38 -11.13 2.47
CA ARG A 246 -2.09 -11.61 3.66
C ARG A 246 -3.23 -10.65 3.97
N HIS A 247 -4.21 -11.13 4.72
CA HIS A 247 -5.40 -10.35 5.01
C HIS A 247 -6.00 -10.71 6.36
N VAL A 248 -6.87 -9.83 6.83
CA VAL A 248 -7.82 -10.10 7.92
C VAL A 248 -9.16 -9.52 7.50
N THR A 249 -10.23 -10.29 7.69
CA THR A 249 -11.60 -9.87 7.38
C THR A 249 -12.38 -9.71 8.68
N PHE A 250 -12.99 -8.54 8.87
CA PHE A 250 -13.89 -8.25 9.97
C PHE A 250 -15.34 -8.44 9.53
N GLU A 251 -16.14 -9.07 10.38
CA GLU A 251 -17.58 -9.21 10.20
C GLU A 251 -18.31 -7.96 10.71
N PRO A 252 -19.59 -7.76 10.33
CA PRO A 252 -20.38 -6.61 10.75
C PRO A 252 -20.51 -6.42 12.28
N ASP A 253 -20.36 -7.49 13.06
CA ASP A 253 -20.34 -7.42 14.53
C ASP A 253 -18.98 -6.98 15.11
N GLY A 254 -17.99 -6.75 14.25
CA GLY A 254 -16.62 -6.38 14.59
C GLY A 254 -15.74 -7.55 15.00
N SER A 255 -16.24 -8.79 14.94
CA SER A 255 -15.44 -10.00 15.08
C SER A 255 -14.56 -10.21 13.84
N ALA A 256 -13.51 -11.03 13.96
CA ALA A 256 -12.65 -11.37 12.83
C ALA A 256 -12.96 -12.79 12.35
N LEU A 257 -13.14 -12.95 11.03
CA LEU A 257 -13.45 -14.24 10.40
C LEU A 257 -12.40 -15.32 10.75
N ALA A 258 -11.14 -14.90 10.76
CA ALA A 258 -10.00 -15.71 11.20
C ALA A 258 -9.07 -14.88 12.06
N ALA A 259 -8.41 -15.54 13.02
CA ALA A 259 -7.32 -14.92 13.75
C ALA A 259 -6.15 -14.67 12.79
N ALA A 260 -5.52 -13.50 12.90
CA ALA A 260 -4.43 -13.10 12.03
C ALA A 260 -3.29 -12.52 12.85
N THR A 261 -2.07 -12.63 12.34
CA THR A 261 -0.89 -11.98 12.91
C THR A 261 -0.09 -11.34 11.80
N PHE A 262 0.29 -10.08 12.02
CA PHE A 262 1.12 -9.30 11.11
C PHE A 262 2.33 -8.78 11.88
N THR A 263 3.51 -8.89 11.29
CA THR A 263 4.76 -8.49 11.91
C THR A 263 5.44 -7.50 10.99
N VAL A 264 5.54 -6.26 11.47
CA VAL A 264 6.26 -5.18 10.78
C VAL A 264 7.69 -5.21 11.28
N GLU A 265 8.63 -5.47 10.38
CA GLU A 265 10.07 -5.47 10.64
C GLU A 265 10.72 -4.24 10.02
N SER A 266 11.81 -3.77 10.63
CA SER A 266 12.64 -2.69 10.11
C SER A 266 13.90 -3.28 9.49
N GLN A 267 14.31 -2.76 8.33
CA GLN A 267 15.60 -3.04 7.72
C GLN A 267 16.77 -2.42 8.49
N ASP A 268 16.53 -1.35 9.26
CA ASP A 268 17.51 -0.80 10.21
C ASP A 268 17.54 -1.67 11.48
N PRO A 269 18.69 -2.29 11.83
CA PRO A 269 18.82 -3.16 13.02
C PRO A 269 18.50 -2.47 14.34
N ASN A 270 18.58 -1.13 14.37
CA ASN A 270 18.38 -0.35 15.58
C ASN A 270 16.94 0.17 15.73
N ALA A 271 16.10 0.04 14.70
CA ALA A 271 14.71 0.42 14.77
C ALA A 271 13.84 -0.79 15.14
N LYS A 272 12.90 -0.56 16.06
CA LYS A 272 12.02 -1.62 16.56
C LYS A 272 10.90 -1.89 15.57
N GLY A 273 10.68 -3.18 15.30
CA GLY A 273 9.48 -3.68 14.65
C GLY A 273 8.27 -3.65 15.60
N ALA A 274 7.15 -4.16 15.11
CA ALA A 274 5.94 -4.37 15.91
C ALA A 274 5.17 -5.59 15.40
N LYS A 275 4.64 -6.38 16.34
CA LYS A 275 3.78 -7.53 16.05
C LYS A 275 2.34 -7.22 16.46
N PHE A 276 1.43 -7.44 15.52
CA PHE A 276 0.00 -7.21 15.62
C PHE A 276 -0.71 -8.55 15.62
N THR A 277 -1.48 -8.85 16.65
CA THR A 277 -2.26 -10.08 16.74
C THR A 277 -3.73 -9.72 16.86
N ILE A 278 -4.53 -10.28 15.97
CA ILE A 278 -5.98 -10.12 15.91
C ILE A 278 -6.60 -11.46 16.28
N ASN A 279 -7.40 -11.48 17.35
CA ASN A 279 -8.15 -12.67 17.73
C ASN A 279 -9.50 -12.76 16.99
N LYS A 280 -10.20 -13.89 17.09
CA LYS A 280 -11.53 -14.06 16.48
C LYS A 280 -12.59 -13.08 16.98
N ARG A 281 -12.41 -12.48 18.17
CA ARG A 281 -13.31 -11.43 18.70
C ARG A 281 -13.02 -10.05 18.09
N GLY A 282 -12.03 -9.95 17.19
CA GLY A 282 -11.60 -8.70 16.58
C GLY A 282 -10.76 -7.80 17.50
N GLU A 283 -10.32 -8.30 18.66
CA GLU A 283 -9.44 -7.55 19.56
C GLU A 283 -8.02 -7.50 18.95
N ILE A 284 -7.46 -6.29 18.93
CA ILE A 284 -6.15 -6.02 18.34
C ILE A 284 -5.14 -5.85 19.47
N GLN A 285 -4.15 -6.73 19.55
CA GLN A 285 -3.04 -6.65 20.48
C GLN A 285 -1.77 -6.26 19.74
N VAL A 286 -1.03 -5.28 20.28
CA VAL A 286 0.23 -4.79 19.71
C VAL A 286 1.36 -5.07 20.69
N SER A 287 2.38 -5.77 20.22
CA SER A 287 3.61 -6.08 20.95
C SER A 287 4.84 -5.59 20.16
N ASN A 288 5.94 -5.35 20.86
CA ASN A 288 7.22 -4.98 20.23
C ASN A 288 8.13 -6.21 20.12
#